data_AF-A0A2N0L8W3-F1
#
_entry.id   AF-A0A2N0L8W3-F1
#
_cell.length_a   1.000
_cell.length_b   1.000
_cell.length_c   1.000
_cell.angle_alpha   90.00
_cell.angle_beta   90.00
_cell.angle_gamma   90.00
#
_symmetry.space_group_name_H-M   'P 1'
#
loop_
_entity.id
_entity.type
_entity.pdbx_description
1 polymer ?
#
loop_
_entity_poly.entity_id
_entity_poly.type
_entity_poly.pdbx_seq_one_letter_code
_entity_poly.pdbx_strand_id
1 'polypeptide(L)'
;MLFDCGRGTLQRLYQLKVNLQDARYLFLTHLHADHSTGIPDLWLTPPVFASRGFGRSDALQVYGPVGTDHMMHHLQEAYSADVTAMTGADYIQGAGYQLLSEELAEGVVYQRNGVTVSAFLVEHVNITPAYGFKVEYDGRVVVLSGDTTYCENLIKHAEGADLLIHEVAMVPENLTEISEHIRGVLGWHTTPEQAAKIFTRAKPKLAVYTHLALFLGATEEELINRTQRNYAGALEVGYDLARFEVGRERGVLLQR
;
A
#
# COMPACT_ATOMS: atom_id res chain seq x y z
N MET A 1 -3.73 -9.68 -5.14
CA MET A 1 -2.51 -9.00 -4.64
C MET A 1 -2.91 -7.94 -3.64
N LEU A 2 -2.04 -7.61 -2.71
CA LEU A 2 -2.23 -6.62 -1.65
C LEU A 2 -0.96 -5.77 -1.57
N PHE A 3 -1.13 -4.46 -1.39
CA PHE A 3 -0.03 -3.50 -1.18
C PHE A 3 -0.17 -2.95 0.23
N ASP A 4 0.86 -3.16 1.05
CA ASP A 4 0.89 -2.96 2.50
C ASP A 4 -0.16 -3.75 3.29
N CYS A 5 0.14 -3.99 4.56
CA CYS A 5 -0.68 -4.81 5.45
C CYS A 5 -0.66 -4.25 6.88
N GLY A 6 -1.27 -3.08 7.04
CA GLY A 6 -1.49 -2.45 8.34
C GLY A 6 -2.49 -3.18 9.23
N ARG A 7 -2.65 -2.66 10.45
CA ARG A 7 -3.65 -3.14 11.41
C ARG A 7 -5.05 -3.04 10.81
N GLY A 8 -5.82 -4.12 10.88
CA GLY A 8 -7.21 -4.14 10.43
C GLY A 8 -7.40 -4.61 8.98
N THR A 9 -6.31 -4.86 8.23
CA THR A 9 -6.39 -5.23 6.82
C THR A 9 -7.27 -6.45 6.57
N LEU A 10 -7.14 -7.52 7.36
CA LEU A 10 -7.94 -8.72 7.15
C LEU A 10 -9.44 -8.46 7.36
N GLN A 11 -9.79 -7.65 8.36
CA GLN A 11 -11.17 -7.26 8.65
C GLN A 11 -11.76 -6.44 7.49
N ARG A 12 -10.97 -5.55 6.87
CA ARG A 12 -11.38 -4.79 5.67
C ARG A 12 -11.52 -5.67 4.43
N LEU A 13 -10.61 -6.62 4.20
CA LEU A 13 -10.74 -7.60 3.12
C LEU A 13 -12.03 -8.42 3.25
N TYR A 14 -12.36 -8.85 4.47
CA TYR A 14 -13.62 -9.54 4.76
C TYR A 14 -14.85 -8.67 4.45
N GLN A 15 -14.86 -7.40 4.87
CA GLN A 15 -15.94 -6.45 4.56
C GLN A 15 -16.11 -6.23 3.05
N LEU A 16 -15.00 -6.21 2.30
CA LEU A 16 -15.01 -6.11 0.85
C LEU A 16 -15.44 -7.41 0.15
N LYS A 17 -15.58 -8.51 0.89
CA LYS A 17 -15.84 -9.87 0.36
C LYS A 17 -14.75 -10.32 -0.61
N VAL A 18 -13.50 -9.91 -0.36
CA VAL A 18 -12.34 -10.41 -1.11
C VAL A 18 -12.08 -11.85 -0.69
N ASN A 19 -11.92 -12.76 -1.66
CA ASN A 19 -11.48 -14.10 -1.36
C ASN A 19 -10.01 -14.06 -0.90
N LEU A 20 -9.72 -14.61 0.28
CA LEU A 20 -8.39 -14.51 0.88
C LEU A 20 -7.31 -15.26 0.07
N GLN A 21 -7.71 -16.21 -0.77
CA GLN A 21 -6.84 -16.84 -1.76
C GLN A 21 -6.24 -15.79 -2.73
N ASP A 22 -6.99 -14.76 -3.09
CA ASP A 22 -6.57 -13.73 -4.05
C ASP A 22 -5.63 -12.69 -3.44
N ALA A 23 -5.58 -12.61 -2.11
CA ALA A 23 -4.70 -11.75 -1.32
C ALA A 23 -3.39 -12.45 -0.88
N ARG A 24 -2.90 -13.44 -1.67
CA ARG A 24 -1.71 -14.25 -1.32
C ARG A 24 -0.35 -13.68 -1.76
N TYR A 25 -0.36 -12.59 -2.53
CA TYR A 25 0.84 -11.85 -2.92
C TYR A 25 0.77 -10.48 -2.25
N LEU A 26 1.61 -10.29 -1.24
CA LEU A 26 1.72 -9.05 -0.46
C LEU A 26 2.98 -8.31 -0.88
N PHE A 27 2.84 -7.02 -1.20
CA PHE A 27 3.94 -6.12 -1.54
C PHE A 27 4.03 -5.04 -0.47
N LEU A 28 5.17 -4.90 0.19
CA LEU A 28 5.42 -3.89 1.23
C LEU A 28 6.19 -2.72 0.62
N THR A 29 5.67 -1.51 0.81
CA THR A 29 6.35 -0.28 0.42
C THR A 29 7.57 -0.03 1.30
N HIS A 30 7.39 -0.21 2.62
CA HIS A 30 8.42 -0.12 3.63
C HIS A 30 8.04 -0.91 4.90
N LEU A 31 8.92 -0.97 5.90
CA LEU A 31 8.76 -1.83 7.08
C LEU A 31 8.25 -1.08 8.34
N HIS A 32 7.54 0.05 8.20
CA HIS A 32 6.86 0.63 9.36
C HIS A 32 5.68 -0.21 9.83
N ALA A 33 5.36 -0.06 11.11
CA ALA A 33 4.37 -0.87 11.79
C ALA A 33 2.96 -0.71 11.21
N ASP A 34 2.56 0.50 10.84
CA ASP A 34 1.27 0.79 10.21
C ASP A 34 1.12 0.20 8.80
N HIS A 35 2.21 -0.28 8.19
CA HIS A 35 2.22 -0.99 6.91
C HIS A 35 2.45 -2.51 7.05
N SER A 36 2.75 -3.03 8.25
CA SER A 36 3.20 -4.42 8.42
C SER A 36 2.56 -5.19 9.57
N THR A 37 1.96 -4.50 10.56
CA THR A 37 1.43 -5.16 11.77
C THR A 37 0.24 -6.08 11.53
N GLY A 38 -0.43 -5.98 10.38
CA GLY A 38 -1.51 -6.88 9.99
C GLY A 38 -1.04 -8.21 9.40
N ILE A 39 0.26 -8.36 9.09
CA ILE A 39 0.80 -9.56 8.42
C ILE A 39 0.52 -10.84 9.21
N PRO A 40 0.71 -10.92 10.54
CA PRO A 40 0.40 -12.13 11.28
C PRO A 40 -1.07 -12.58 11.12
N ASP A 41 -2.01 -11.64 11.13
CA ASP A 41 -3.43 -11.93 10.94
C ASP A 41 -3.72 -12.41 9.51
N LEU A 42 -3.15 -11.74 8.50
CA LEU A 42 -3.24 -12.15 7.10
C LEU A 42 -2.56 -13.51 6.81
N TRP A 43 -1.55 -13.88 7.59
CA TRP A 43 -0.86 -15.15 7.43
C TRP A 43 -1.59 -16.30 8.12
N LEU A 44 -1.98 -16.13 9.38
CA LEU A 44 -2.44 -17.23 10.23
C LEU A 44 -3.93 -17.52 10.10
N THR A 45 -4.76 -16.51 9.83
CA THR A 45 -6.21 -16.66 9.81
C THR A 45 -6.75 -17.30 8.51
N PRO A 46 -6.29 -16.92 7.30
CA PRO A 46 -6.89 -17.47 6.07
C PRO A 46 -6.82 -18.99 5.89
N PRO A 47 -5.76 -19.71 6.29
CA PRO A 47 -5.71 -21.18 6.16
C PRO A 47 -6.86 -21.91 6.86
N VAL A 48 -7.28 -21.41 8.04
CA VAL A 48 -8.40 -21.95 8.83
C VAL A 48 -9.71 -22.02 8.05
N PHE A 49 -9.86 -21.14 7.05
CA PHE A 49 -11.08 -21.04 6.25
C PHE A 49 -10.94 -21.64 4.85
N ALA A 50 -9.80 -22.26 4.51
CA ALA A 50 -9.53 -22.77 3.17
C ALA A 50 -10.58 -23.82 2.72
N SER A 51 -10.95 -24.75 3.61
CA SER A 51 -11.97 -25.78 3.34
C SER A 51 -13.39 -25.21 3.17
N ARG A 52 -13.62 -23.95 3.55
CA ARG A 52 -14.91 -23.25 3.43
C ARG A 52 -15.00 -22.41 2.15
N GLY A 53 -13.99 -22.43 1.29
CA GLY A 53 -14.00 -21.76 -0.01
C GLY A 53 -13.74 -20.25 0.01
N PHE A 54 -13.45 -19.66 1.18
CA PHE A 54 -13.11 -18.23 1.32
C PHE A 54 -11.76 -17.96 2.02
N GLY A 55 -11.01 -19.01 2.36
CA GLY A 55 -9.67 -18.93 2.94
C GLY A 55 -8.53 -19.00 1.92
N ARG A 56 -7.32 -19.32 2.40
CA ARG A 56 -6.11 -19.45 1.57
C ARG A 56 -5.44 -20.82 1.76
N SER A 57 -5.28 -21.59 0.68
CA SER A 57 -4.57 -22.89 0.68
C SER A 57 -3.12 -22.80 0.17
N ASP A 58 -2.80 -21.76 -0.59
CA ASP A 58 -1.44 -21.49 -1.08
C ASP A 58 -0.59 -20.80 -0.01
N ALA A 59 0.73 -20.74 -0.18
CA ALA A 59 1.61 -19.92 0.67
C ALA A 59 1.24 -18.42 0.63
N LEU A 60 1.57 -17.67 1.69
CA LEU A 60 1.61 -16.22 1.63
C LEU A 60 3.00 -15.82 1.13
N GLN A 61 3.07 -15.21 -0.04
CA GLN A 61 4.29 -14.65 -0.61
C GLN A 61 4.36 -13.16 -0.31
N VAL A 62 5.41 -12.74 0.37
CA VAL A 62 5.68 -11.35 0.74
C VAL A 62 6.87 -10.84 -0.08
N TYR A 63 6.70 -9.68 -0.69
CA TYR A 63 7.75 -8.93 -1.35
C TYR A 63 7.94 -7.63 -0.58
N GLY A 64 9.14 -7.30 -0.13
CA GLY A 64 9.34 -6.07 0.63
C GLY A 64 10.80 -5.61 0.66
N PRO A 65 11.12 -4.48 1.29
CA PRO A 65 12.50 -4.00 1.40
C PRO A 65 13.43 -4.98 2.13
N VAL A 66 14.73 -4.69 2.09
CA VAL A 66 15.72 -5.37 2.95
C VAL A 66 15.25 -5.37 4.41
N GLY A 67 15.30 -6.52 5.06
CA GLY A 67 14.72 -6.78 6.38
C GLY A 67 13.40 -7.53 6.35
N THR A 68 12.76 -7.69 5.17
CA THR A 68 11.53 -8.46 5.02
C THR A 68 11.74 -9.93 5.38
N ASP A 69 12.84 -10.54 4.92
CA ASP A 69 13.17 -11.94 5.22
C ASP A 69 13.35 -12.16 6.72
N HIS A 70 14.10 -11.27 7.36
CA HIS A 70 14.30 -11.29 8.82
C HIS A 70 12.98 -11.15 9.57
N MET A 71 12.11 -10.22 9.16
CA MET A 71 10.79 -10.03 9.77
C MET A 71 9.90 -11.27 9.60
N MET A 72 9.82 -11.84 8.40
CA MET A 72 8.98 -13.02 8.15
C MET A 72 9.49 -14.25 8.92
N HIS A 73 10.80 -14.46 8.96
CA HIS A 73 11.42 -15.52 9.74
C HIS A 73 11.05 -15.43 11.22
N HIS A 74 11.17 -14.26 11.84
CA HIS A 74 10.84 -14.11 13.26
C HIS A 74 9.34 -14.16 13.54
N LEU A 75 8.47 -13.80 12.58
CA LEU A 75 7.04 -14.10 12.71
C LEU A 75 6.81 -15.61 12.74
N GLN A 76 7.49 -16.39 11.89
CA GLN A 76 7.38 -17.85 11.93
C GLN A 76 7.84 -18.44 13.26
N GLU A 77 8.93 -17.93 13.83
CA GLU A 77 9.39 -18.34 15.15
C GLU A 77 8.39 -17.97 16.26
N ALA A 78 7.91 -16.72 16.26
CA ALA A 78 6.99 -16.19 17.25
C ALA A 78 5.68 -16.99 17.32
N TYR A 79 5.18 -17.47 16.18
CA TYR A 79 3.93 -18.22 16.07
C TYR A 79 4.14 -19.74 15.88
N SER A 80 5.36 -20.24 16.09
CA SER A 80 5.71 -21.65 15.85
C SER A 80 4.85 -22.65 16.64
N ALA A 81 4.45 -22.30 17.88
CA ALA A 81 3.60 -23.15 18.71
C ALA A 81 2.20 -23.35 18.08
N ASP A 82 1.60 -22.28 17.56
CA ASP A 82 0.29 -22.32 16.90
C ASP A 82 0.38 -23.07 15.56
N VAL A 83 1.36 -22.73 14.73
CA VAL A 83 1.60 -23.42 13.45
C VAL A 83 1.83 -24.91 13.65
N THR A 84 2.61 -25.30 14.66
CA THR A 84 2.85 -26.72 15.00
C THR A 84 1.56 -27.41 15.45
N ALA A 85 0.77 -26.78 16.32
CA ALA A 85 -0.49 -27.36 16.79
C ALA A 85 -1.49 -27.57 15.64
N MET A 86 -1.61 -26.58 14.76
CA MET A 86 -2.60 -26.58 13.67
C MET A 86 -2.20 -27.51 12.51
N THR A 87 -0.90 -27.70 12.25
CA THR A 87 -0.41 -28.66 11.24
C THR A 87 -0.31 -30.09 11.79
N GLY A 88 0.13 -30.27 13.04
CA GLY A 88 0.26 -31.59 13.66
C GLY A 88 -1.07 -32.30 13.92
N ALA A 89 -2.18 -31.56 13.99
CA ALA A 89 -3.53 -32.09 14.08
C ALA A 89 -4.18 -32.37 12.70
N ASP A 90 -3.42 -32.24 11.60
CA ASP A 90 -3.90 -32.29 10.21
C ASP A 90 -5.06 -31.31 9.91
N TYR A 91 -5.24 -30.29 10.75
CA TYR A 91 -6.33 -29.32 10.60
C TYR A 91 -6.08 -28.41 9.39
N ILE A 92 -4.82 -28.03 9.18
CA ILE A 92 -4.37 -27.30 7.99
C ILE A 92 -3.45 -28.20 7.17
N GLN A 93 -3.88 -28.53 5.96
CA GLN A 93 -3.09 -29.27 4.99
C GLN A 93 -2.57 -28.36 3.87
N GLY A 94 -1.42 -28.73 3.29
CA GLY A 94 -0.82 -28.00 2.17
C GLY A 94 0.02 -26.80 2.58
N ALA A 95 0.10 -25.80 1.69
CA ALA A 95 1.02 -24.68 1.82
C ALA A 95 0.44 -23.47 2.58
N GLY A 96 -0.77 -23.57 3.16
CA GLY A 96 -1.47 -22.43 3.76
C GLY A 96 -0.68 -21.68 4.85
N TYR A 97 0.08 -22.39 5.68
CA TYR A 97 0.98 -21.76 6.67
C TYR A 97 2.40 -21.50 6.18
N GLN A 98 2.74 -21.81 4.93
CA GLN A 98 4.02 -21.36 4.40
C GLN A 98 4.00 -19.83 4.27
N LEU A 99 4.99 -19.20 4.87
CA LEU A 99 5.29 -17.78 4.74
C LEU A 99 6.59 -17.69 3.96
N LEU A 100 6.52 -17.12 2.76
CA LEU A 100 7.65 -16.94 1.86
C LEU A 100 7.93 -15.45 1.73
N SER A 101 9.20 -15.10 1.60
CA SER A 101 9.64 -13.72 1.47
C SER A 101 10.62 -13.56 0.33
N GLU A 102 10.64 -12.37 -0.27
CA GLU A 102 11.61 -11.93 -1.26
C GLU A 102 11.91 -10.45 -1.03
N GLU A 103 13.19 -10.12 -0.89
CA GLU A 103 13.62 -8.74 -0.76
C GLU A 103 13.66 -8.04 -2.13
N LEU A 104 13.05 -6.86 -2.19
CA LEU A 104 12.86 -6.06 -3.39
C LEU A 104 14.16 -5.43 -3.88
N ALA A 105 14.26 -5.32 -5.20
CA ALA A 105 15.13 -4.40 -5.91
C ALA A 105 14.30 -3.56 -6.89
N GLU A 106 14.84 -2.44 -7.38
CA GLU A 106 14.18 -1.66 -8.44
C GLU A 106 14.00 -2.50 -9.71
N GLY A 107 12.85 -2.32 -10.37
CA GLY A 107 12.50 -3.03 -11.60
C GLY A 107 11.29 -3.94 -11.44
N VAL A 108 11.14 -4.90 -12.35
CA VAL A 108 10.01 -5.84 -12.35
C VAL A 108 10.20 -6.87 -11.23
N VAL A 109 9.27 -6.91 -10.29
CA VAL A 109 9.30 -7.80 -9.11
C VAL A 109 8.21 -8.87 -9.14
N TYR A 110 7.23 -8.71 -10.02
CA TYR A 110 6.22 -9.74 -10.28
C TYR A 110 5.73 -9.63 -11.73
N GLN A 111 5.65 -10.77 -12.42
CA GLN A 111 5.08 -10.83 -13.77
C GLN A 111 4.38 -12.15 -14.02
N ARG A 112 3.04 -12.17 -13.97
CA ARG A 112 2.22 -13.37 -14.22
C ARG A 112 0.84 -12.98 -14.74
N ASN A 113 0.28 -13.81 -15.63
CA ASN A 113 -1.09 -13.66 -16.15
C ASN A 113 -1.39 -12.25 -16.71
N GLY A 114 -0.42 -11.66 -17.41
CA GLY A 114 -0.54 -10.33 -18.00
C GLY A 114 -0.41 -9.16 -17.02
N VAL A 115 -0.28 -9.42 -15.71
CA VAL A 115 0.04 -8.40 -14.72
C VAL A 115 1.55 -8.28 -14.56
N THR A 116 2.06 -7.06 -14.61
CA THR A 116 3.45 -6.71 -14.25
C THR A 116 3.41 -5.76 -13.06
N VAL A 117 4.18 -6.03 -12.02
CA VAL A 117 4.42 -5.11 -10.90
C VAL A 117 5.89 -4.74 -10.92
N SER A 118 6.17 -3.44 -10.97
CA SER A 118 7.52 -2.88 -10.84
C SER A 118 7.64 -2.11 -9.53
N ALA A 119 8.73 -2.34 -8.80
CA ALA A 119 9.11 -1.54 -7.64
C ALA A 119 10.11 -0.45 -8.07
N PHE A 120 10.03 0.73 -7.47
CA PHE A 120 10.98 1.82 -7.68
C PHE A 120 11.23 2.56 -6.36
N LEU A 121 12.45 3.04 -6.16
CA LEU A 121 12.80 3.72 -4.91
C LEU A 121 12.09 5.06 -4.78
N VAL A 122 11.61 5.35 -3.57
CA VAL A 122 11.05 6.64 -3.18
C VAL A 122 11.82 7.21 -2.00
N GLU A 123 11.58 8.49 -1.68
CA GLU A 123 12.29 9.19 -0.61
C GLU A 123 11.49 9.14 0.69
N HIS A 124 11.90 8.32 1.66
CA HIS A 124 11.29 8.27 2.99
C HIS A 124 12.38 8.10 4.05
N VAL A 125 12.85 9.21 4.61
CA VAL A 125 14.20 9.27 5.20
C VAL A 125 14.35 8.61 6.58
N ASN A 126 13.26 8.32 7.29
CA ASN A 126 13.33 7.63 8.57
C ASN A 126 13.38 6.09 8.46
N ILE A 127 13.13 5.54 7.28
CA ILE A 127 13.32 4.11 6.99
C ILE A 127 13.69 3.90 5.52
N THR A 128 14.85 3.32 5.29
CA THR A 128 15.37 3.10 3.92
C THR A 128 15.84 1.66 3.74
N PRO A 129 15.64 1.05 2.55
CA PRO A 129 14.93 1.60 1.39
C PRO A 129 13.40 1.61 1.56
N ALA A 130 12.73 2.53 0.86
CA ALA A 130 11.28 2.59 0.70
C ALA A 130 10.93 2.58 -0.79
N TYR A 131 9.79 1.97 -1.12
CA TYR A 131 9.38 1.72 -2.50
C TYR A 131 7.99 2.26 -2.82
N GLY A 132 7.86 2.82 -4.02
CA GLY A 132 6.60 2.91 -4.73
C GLY A 132 6.43 1.73 -5.68
N PHE A 133 5.20 1.49 -6.13
CA PHE A 133 4.88 0.41 -7.05
C PHE A 133 4.12 0.89 -8.28
N LYS A 134 4.48 0.36 -9.45
CA LYS A 134 3.74 0.52 -10.70
C LYS A 134 3.15 -0.84 -11.10
N VAL A 135 1.83 -0.90 -11.22
CA VAL A 135 1.08 -2.08 -11.64
C VAL A 135 0.56 -1.86 -13.06
N GLU A 136 0.89 -2.78 -13.95
CA GLU A 136 0.49 -2.74 -15.35
C GLU A 136 -0.32 -3.98 -15.69
N TYR A 137 -1.50 -3.80 -16.29
CA TYR A 137 -2.35 -4.89 -16.74
C TYR A 137 -3.21 -4.46 -17.93
N ASP A 138 -3.15 -5.22 -19.03
CA ASP A 138 -3.94 -4.95 -20.24
C ASP A 138 -3.77 -3.49 -20.75
N GLY A 139 -2.58 -2.89 -20.60
CA GLY A 139 -2.32 -1.50 -20.99
C GLY A 139 -2.90 -0.43 -20.05
N ARG A 140 -3.34 -0.81 -18.84
CA ARG A 140 -3.67 0.10 -17.74
C ARG A 140 -2.48 0.22 -16.79
N VAL A 141 -2.35 1.38 -16.16
CA VAL A 141 -1.27 1.71 -15.23
C VAL A 141 -1.85 2.26 -13.93
N VAL A 142 -1.58 1.58 -12.82
CA VAL A 142 -1.83 2.08 -11.46
C VAL A 142 -0.50 2.29 -10.76
N VAL A 143 -0.30 3.44 -10.13
CA VAL A 143 0.91 3.73 -9.35
C VAL A 143 0.53 4.01 -7.90
N LEU A 144 1.28 3.41 -6.98
CA LEU A 144 1.20 3.64 -5.55
C LEU A 144 2.50 4.31 -5.11
N SER A 145 2.41 5.44 -4.40
CA SER A 145 3.60 6.15 -3.92
C SER A 145 4.34 5.40 -2.83
N GLY A 146 3.62 4.67 -1.97
CA GLY A 146 4.09 4.39 -0.61
C GLY A 146 4.22 5.69 0.20
N ASP A 147 4.85 5.63 1.36
CA ASP A 147 5.20 6.83 2.12
C ASP A 147 6.43 7.46 1.51
N THR A 148 6.37 8.77 1.25
CA THR A 148 7.45 9.52 0.62
C THR A 148 7.31 11.03 0.75
N THR A 149 8.42 11.76 0.63
CA THR A 149 8.46 13.19 0.28
C THR A 149 8.43 13.39 -1.25
N TYR A 150 8.56 14.63 -1.72
CA TYR A 150 8.71 14.94 -3.14
C TYR A 150 9.83 14.11 -3.79
N CYS A 151 9.46 13.26 -4.75
CA CYS A 151 10.37 12.30 -5.36
C CYS A 151 10.31 12.35 -6.89
N GLU A 152 11.44 12.62 -7.54
CA GLU A 152 11.54 12.64 -9.01
C GLU A 152 11.35 11.24 -9.63
N ASN A 153 11.77 10.18 -8.93
CA ASN A 153 11.61 8.81 -9.42
C ASN A 153 10.13 8.41 -9.45
N LEU A 154 9.36 8.80 -8.42
CA LEU A 154 7.91 8.63 -8.41
C LEU A 154 7.24 9.33 -9.60
N ILE A 155 7.60 10.59 -9.87
CA ILE A 155 7.05 11.36 -10.99
C ILE A 155 7.29 10.64 -12.32
N LYS A 156 8.51 10.12 -12.54
CA LYS A 156 8.88 9.35 -13.74
C LYS A 156 8.03 8.10 -13.91
N HIS A 157 7.80 7.35 -12.83
CA HIS A 157 7.01 6.11 -12.88
C HIS A 157 5.50 6.36 -12.97
N ALA A 158 5.02 7.51 -12.48
CA ALA A 158 3.62 7.93 -12.50
C ALA A 158 3.19 8.67 -13.77
N GLU A 159 4.11 8.93 -14.71
CA GLU A 159 3.81 9.69 -15.92
C GLU A 159 2.67 9.04 -16.74
N GLY A 160 1.56 9.77 -16.89
CA GLY A 160 0.38 9.32 -17.63
C GLY A 160 -0.38 8.16 -17.00
N ALA A 161 -0.15 7.84 -15.71
CA ALA A 161 -0.84 6.76 -15.03
C ALA A 161 -2.37 6.93 -15.08
N ASP A 162 -3.12 5.83 -15.20
CA ASP A 162 -4.58 5.90 -15.10
C ASP A 162 -5.00 6.32 -13.69
N LEU A 163 -4.35 5.73 -12.68
CA LEU A 163 -4.59 6.01 -11.28
C LEU A 163 -3.26 6.17 -10.53
N LEU A 164 -3.08 7.32 -9.89
CA LEU A 164 -1.98 7.55 -8.95
C LEU A 164 -2.56 7.64 -7.53
N ILE A 165 -2.24 6.65 -6.69
CA ILE A 165 -2.56 6.62 -5.27
C ILE A 165 -1.36 7.19 -4.51
N HIS A 166 -1.57 8.28 -3.77
CA HIS A 166 -0.49 9.04 -3.16
C HIS A 166 -0.77 9.36 -1.69
N GLU A 167 0.24 9.23 -0.83
CA GLU A 167 0.18 9.66 0.57
C GLU A 167 0.07 11.19 0.72
N VAL A 168 -0.36 11.68 1.89
CA VAL A 168 -0.24 13.10 2.21
C VAL A 168 -0.19 13.35 3.72
N ALA A 169 0.73 14.23 4.13
CA ALA A 169 0.79 14.73 5.49
C ALA A 169 0.67 16.26 5.54
N MET A 170 -0.13 16.76 6.48
CA MET A 170 -0.25 18.21 6.69
C MET A 170 -0.70 18.58 8.10
N VAL A 171 -0.47 19.84 8.41
CA VAL A 171 -1.08 20.59 9.52
C VAL A 171 -1.87 21.76 8.92
N PRO A 172 -2.83 22.35 9.67
CA PRO A 172 -3.53 23.55 9.23
C PRO A 172 -2.56 24.66 8.84
N GLU A 173 -2.82 25.31 7.70
CA GLU A 173 -1.97 26.36 7.12
C GLU A 173 -1.79 27.57 8.05
N ASN A 174 -2.76 27.82 8.94
CA ASN A 174 -2.72 28.93 9.89
C ASN A 174 -1.89 28.64 11.16
N LEU A 175 -1.39 27.42 11.35
CA LEU A 175 -0.54 27.11 12.51
C LEU A 175 0.86 27.67 12.32
N THR A 176 1.26 28.53 13.26
CA THR A 176 2.59 29.16 13.29
C THR A 176 3.62 28.35 14.07
N GLU A 177 3.16 27.48 14.96
CA GLU A 177 4.01 26.66 15.83
C GLU A 177 3.53 25.20 15.81
N ILE A 178 4.48 24.29 15.61
CA ILE A 178 4.29 22.85 15.68
C ILE A 178 5.48 22.25 16.44
N SER A 179 5.26 21.14 17.13
CA SER A 179 6.33 20.44 17.85
C SER A 179 7.41 19.94 16.88
N GLU A 180 8.64 19.79 17.38
CA GLU A 180 9.74 19.22 16.59
C GLU A 180 9.41 17.81 16.08
N HIS A 181 8.66 17.04 16.86
CA HIS A 181 8.18 15.72 16.47
C HIS A 181 7.30 15.78 15.22
N ILE A 182 6.27 16.63 15.20
CA ILE A 182 5.39 16.79 14.03
C ILE A 182 6.17 17.33 12.83
N ARG A 183 7.09 18.27 13.07
CA ARG A 183 7.97 18.79 12.00
C ARG A 183 8.84 17.69 11.39
N GLY A 184 9.35 16.77 12.21
CA GLY A 184 10.10 15.60 11.75
C GLY A 184 9.24 14.70 10.88
N VAL A 185 8.05 14.31 11.36
CA VAL A 185 7.10 13.50 10.59
C VAL A 185 6.76 14.15 9.25
N LEU A 186 6.34 15.43 9.24
CA LEU A 186 6.05 16.16 8.01
C LEU A 186 7.25 16.22 7.05
N GLY A 187 8.49 16.21 7.56
CA GLY A 187 9.70 16.22 6.75
C GLY A 187 9.98 14.91 6.01
N TRP A 188 9.28 13.82 6.36
CA TRP A 188 9.44 12.50 5.76
C TRP A 188 8.27 12.11 4.84
N HIS A 189 7.27 12.98 4.73
CA HIS A 189 6.03 12.79 4.00
C HIS A 189 5.80 13.93 2.99
N THR A 190 4.77 13.78 2.15
CA THR A 190 4.46 14.73 1.09
C THR A 190 3.42 15.74 1.57
N THR A 191 3.71 17.04 1.39
CA THR A 191 2.71 18.10 1.64
C THR A 191 1.73 18.24 0.46
N PRO A 192 0.54 18.84 0.64
CA PRO A 192 -0.40 19.12 -0.45
C PRO A 192 0.23 19.91 -1.61
N GLU A 193 1.15 20.83 -1.31
CA GLU A 193 1.85 21.63 -2.33
C GLU A 193 2.88 20.82 -3.11
N GLN A 194 3.57 19.88 -2.45
CA GLN A 194 4.45 18.93 -3.13
C GLN A 194 3.65 17.95 -3.98
N ALA A 195 2.57 17.38 -3.45
CA ALA A 195 1.64 16.52 -4.18
C ALA A 195 1.08 17.22 -5.42
N ALA A 196 0.66 18.48 -5.31
CA ALA A 196 0.19 19.25 -6.47
C ALA A 196 1.28 19.37 -7.57
N LYS A 197 2.55 19.57 -7.21
CA LYS A 197 3.66 19.59 -8.18
C LYS A 197 3.89 18.21 -8.80
N ILE A 198 3.84 17.15 -7.99
CA ILE A 198 3.97 15.76 -8.46
C ILE A 198 2.86 15.46 -9.45
N PHE A 199 1.60 15.71 -9.09
CA PHE A 199 0.43 15.42 -9.93
C PHE A 199 0.43 16.23 -11.23
N THR A 200 0.81 17.51 -11.17
CA THR A 200 0.93 18.36 -12.36
C THR A 200 1.99 17.85 -13.33
N ARG A 201 3.09 17.28 -12.83
CA ARG A 201 4.15 16.72 -13.67
C ARG A 201 3.84 15.32 -14.17
N ALA A 202 3.34 14.45 -13.30
CA ALA A 202 2.98 13.08 -13.62
C ALA A 202 1.73 13.00 -14.52
N LYS A 203 0.82 13.97 -14.44
CA LYS A 203 -0.42 14.03 -15.23
C LYS A 203 -1.23 12.73 -15.20
N PRO A 204 -1.55 12.18 -14.00
CA PRO A 204 -2.39 11.00 -13.93
C PRO A 204 -3.81 11.33 -14.41
N LYS A 205 -4.55 10.33 -14.91
CA LYS A 205 -5.98 10.53 -15.25
C LYS A 205 -6.81 10.78 -14.00
N LEU A 206 -6.45 10.12 -12.88
CA LEU A 206 -6.99 10.39 -11.54
C LEU A 206 -5.87 10.31 -10.50
N ALA A 207 -5.73 11.34 -9.68
CA ALA A 207 -4.96 11.29 -8.44
C ALA A 207 -5.89 10.99 -7.27
N VAL A 208 -5.47 10.12 -6.36
CA VAL A 208 -6.23 9.74 -5.16
C VAL A 208 -5.32 9.85 -3.95
N TYR A 209 -5.75 10.62 -2.95
CA TYR A 209 -5.06 10.63 -1.66
C TYR A 209 -5.39 9.38 -0.84
N THR A 210 -4.36 8.82 -0.20
CA THR A 210 -4.46 7.83 0.88
C THR A 210 -3.52 8.26 2.01
N HIS A 211 -3.35 7.42 3.04
CA HIS A 211 -2.45 7.69 4.18
C HIS A 211 -2.60 9.13 4.68
N LEU A 212 -3.82 9.47 5.11
CA LEU A 212 -4.19 10.84 5.44
C LEU A 212 -3.60 11.21 6.81
N ALA A 213 -2.35 11.66 6.82
CA ALA A 213 -1.67 12.17 8.01
C ALA A 213 -2.06 13.63 8.29
N LEU A 214 -3.36 13.83 8.59
CA LEU A 214 -3.97 15.12 8.90
C LEU A 214 -3.83 15.41 10.40
N PHE A 215 -2.82 16.19 10.76
CA PHE A 215 -2.52 16.50 12.16
C PHE A 215 -3.21 17.78 12.63
N LEU A 216 -3.37 17.91 13.96
CA LEU A 216 -3.76 19.16 14.62
C LEU A 216 -5.06 19.81 14.09
N GLY A 217 -6.01 18.97 13.64
CA GLY A 217 -7.30 19.44 13.13
C GLY A 217 -7.31 19.84 11.65
N ALA A 218 -6.27 19.51 10.89
CA ALA A 218 -6.31 19.60 9.41
C ALA A 218 -7.52 18.83 8.87
N THR A 219 -8.17 19.39 7.84
CA THR A 219 -9.37 18.81 7.24
C THR A 219 -9.14 18.39 5.79
N GLU A 220 -9.96 17.45 5.30
CA GLU A 220 -9.95 17.06 3.88
C GLU A 220 -10.29 18.23 2.96
N GLU A 221 -11.17 19.14 3.40
CA GLU A 221 -11.49 20.36 2.65
C GLU A 221 -10.25 21.25 2.47
N GLU A 222 -9.46 21.44 3.53
CA GLU A 222 -8.21 22.20 3.46
C GLU A 222 -7.18 21.51 2.56
N LEU A 223 -7.04 20.18 2.68
CA LEU A 223 -6.18 19.36 1.83
C LEU A 223 -6.50 19.54 0.34
N ILE A 224 -7.77 19.42 -0.03
CA ILE A 224 -8.24 19.58 -1.41
C ILE A 224 -7.97 21.00 -1.89
N ASN A 225 -8.36 22.01 -1.10
CA ASN A 225 -8.15 23.43 -1.44
C ASN A 225 -6.67 23.75 -1.67
N ARG A 226 -5.77 23.28 -0.80
CA ARG A 226 -4.33 23.53 -0.93
C ARG A 226 -3.72 22.83 -2.15
N THR A 227 -4.15 21.61 -2.44
CA THR A 227 -3.71 20.88 -3.63
C THR A 227 -4.17 21.58 -4.91
N GLN A 228 -5.45 21.96 -4.97
CA GLN A 228 -6.07 22.53 -6.18
C GLN A 228 -5.60 23.94 -6.55
N ARG A 229 -4.89 24.65 -5.65
CA ARG A 229 -4.20 25.91 -5.99
C ARG A 229 -3.20 25.74 -7.15
N ASN A 230 -2.58 24.56 -7.27
CA ASN A 230 -1.53 24.29 -8.26
C ASN A 230 -1.75 22.99 -9.07
N TYR A 231 -2.90 22.34 -8.92
CA TYR A 231 -3.26 21.13 -9.66
C TYR A 231 -4.72 21.20 -10.12
N ALA A 232 -4.92 21.15 -11.44
CA ALA A 232 -6.25 21.25 -12.06
C ALA A 232 -6.81 19.90 -12.55
N GLY A 233 -6.06 18.80 -12.37
CA GLY A 233 -6.50 17.47 -12.78
C GLY A 233 -7.51 16.86 -11.82
N ALA A 234 -8.05 15.69 -12.17
CA ALA A 234 -8.98 14.97 -11.31
C ALA A 234 -8.29 14.54 -10.02
N LEU A 235 -8.97 14.76 -8.89
CA LEU A 235 -8.50 14.50 -7.54
C LEU A 235 -9.65 13.93 -6.71
N GLU A 236 -9.37 12.86 -5.98
CA GLU A 236 -10.27 12.30 -4.97
C GLU A 236 -9.52 12.06 -3.66
N VAL A 237 -10.24 12.01 -2.55
CA VAL A 237 -9.71 11.57 -1.26
C VAL A 237 -10.23 10.16 -1.00
N GLY A 238 -9.31 9.20 -0.86
CA GLY A 238 -9.65 7.82 -0.53
C GLY A 238 -10.17 7.70 0.90
N TYR A 239 -11.07 6.74 1.10
CA TYR A 239 -11.61 6.38 2.41
C TYR A 239 -11.64 4.86 2.57
N ASP A 240 -11.73 4.37 3.81
CA ASP A 240 -11.83 2.93 4.08
C ASP A 240 -12.93 2.28 3.22
N LEU A 241 -12.57 1.19 2.54
CA LEU A 241 -13.45 0.41 1.64
C LEU A 241 -13.78 1.09 0.30
N ALA A 242 -13.22 2.25 -0.02
CA ALA A 242 -13.34 2.87 -1.33
C ALA A 242 -12.86 1.90 -2.44
N ARG A 243 -13.52 1.95 -3.60
CA ARG A 243 -13.23 1.10 -4.75
C ARG A 243 -13.08 1.94 -6.00
N PHE A 244 -11.97 1.77 -6.71
CA PHE A 244 -11.71 2.46 -7.96
C PHE A 244 -11.70 1.44 -9.10
N GLU A 245 -12.53 1.65 -10.12
CA GLU A 245 -12.56 0.85 -11.33
C GLU A 245 -11.72 1.54 -12.41
N VAL A 246 -10.66 0.87 -12.88
CA VAL A 246 -9.77 1.39 -13.93
C VAL A 246 -10.20 0.80 -15.28
N GLY A 247 -11.11 1.49 -15.97
CA GLY A 247 -11.78 1.01 -17.18
C GLY A 247 -11.10 1.42 -18.49
N ARG A 248 -11.38 0.67 -19.56
CA ARG A 248 -10.83 0.89 -20.91
C ARG A 248 -11.44 2.13 -21.62
N GLU A 249 -12.73 2.35 -21.44
CA GLU A 249 -13.50 3.39 -22.15
C GLU A 249 -14.05 4.49 -21.24
N ARG A 250 -14.20 4.21 -19.93
CA ARG A 250 -14.86 5.10 -18.97
C ARG A 250 -13.90 5.87 -18.06
N GLY A 251 -12.59 5.72 -18.25
CA GLY A 251 -11.58 6.27 -17.35
C GLY A 251 -11.58 5.56 -15.99
N VAL A 252 -11.18 6.26 -14.93
CA VAL A 252 -11.20 5.76 -13.56
C VAL A 252 -12.47 6.23 -12.85
N LEU A 253 -13.23 5.30 -12.27
CA LEU A 253 -14.48 5.58 -11.57
C LEU A 253 -14.43 5.13 -10.11
N LEU A 254 -14.80 6.02 -9.19
CA LEU A 254 -15.05 5.65 -7.80
C LEU A 254 -16.42 4.94 -7.69
N GLN A 255 -16.43 3.70 -7.19
CA GLN A 255 -17.65 2.97 -6.86
C GLN A 255 -18.05 3.31 -5.41
N ARG A 256 -19.24 3.90 -5.26
CA ARG A 256 -19.85 4.23 -3.97
C ARG A 256 -20.77 3.11 -3.48
#